data_AF-A0A4Y3FZU4-F1
#
_entry.id   AF-A0A4Y3FZU4-F1
#
_cell.length_a   1.000
_cell.length_b   1.000
_cell.length_c   1.000
_cell.angle_alpha   90.00
_cell.angle_beta   90.00
_cell.angle_gamma   90.00
#
_symmetry.space_group_name_H-M   'P 1'
#
loop_
_entity.id
_entity.type
_entity.pdbx_description
1 polymer ?
#
loop_
_entity_poly.entity_id
_entity_poly.type
_entity_poly.pdbx_seq_one_letter_code
_entity_poly.pdbx_strand_id
1 'polypeptide(L)' 'MFILADEIIGMAIAEYIGGTRAKFEFVRFDMKKPGVLKKLEAFADDAIGGLIAGASSLMYSEATDKI' A
#
# COMPACT_ATOMS: atom_id res chain seq x y z
N MET A 1 21.31 -4.33 2.57
CA MET A 1 20.76 -3.45 1.50
C MET A 1 19.49 -4.12 0.97
N PHE A 2 18.44 -4.17 1.79
CA PHE A 2 17.12 -4.72 1.45
C PHE A 2 15.98 -3.74 1.82
N ILE A 3 16.24 -2.84 2.78
CA ILE A 3 15.32 -1.83 3.37
C ILE A 3 14.85 -0.74 2.40
N LEU A 4 15.45 -0.63 1.20
CA LEU A 4 14.92 0.26 0.17
C LEU A 4 14.12 -0.52 -0.89
N ALA A 5 14.39 -1.82 -1.03
CA ALA A 5 13.80 -2.62 -2.08
C ALA A 5 12.39 -3.11 -1.69
N ASP A 6 12.17 -3.40 -0.41
CA ASP A 6 10.85 -3.66 0.20
C ASP A 6 9.91 -2.47 0.01
N GLU A 7 10.36 -1.27 0.37
CA GLU A 7 9.60 -0.02 0.25
C GLU A 7 9.23 0.29 -1.21
N ILE A 8 10.18 0.13 -2.14
CA ILE A 8 9.94 0.34 -3.57
C ILE A 8 8.94 -0.68 -4.13
N ILE A 9 9.02 -1.94 -3.71
CA ILE A 9 8.11 -2.99 -4.17
C ILE A 9 6.70 -2.76 -3.64
N GLY A 10 6.53 -2.44 -2.36
CA GLY A 10 5.23 -2.11 -1.78
C GLY A 10 4.56 -0.93 -2.50
N MET A 11 5.33 0.13 -2.76
CA MET A 11 4.85 1.30 -3.47
C MET A 11 4.50 1.01 -4.93
N ALA A 12 5.27 0.17 -5.62
CA ALA A 12 5.00 -0.24 -7.00
C ALA A 12 3.71 -1.07 -7.10
N ILE A 13 3.45 -1.97 -6.13
CA ILE A 13 2.20 -2.75 -6.06
C ILE A 13 1.01 -1.81 -5.86
N ALA A 14 1.11 -0.86 -4.92
CA ALA A 14 0.05 0.11 -4.67
C ALA A 14 -0.26 0.93 -5.93
N GLU A 15 0.79 1.48 -6.57
CA GLU A 15 0.67 2.28 -7.79
C GLU A 15 0.07 1.49 -8.95
N TYR A 16 0.44 0.22 -9.11
CA TYR A 16 -0.11 -0.63 -10.16
C TYR A 16 -1.64 -0.82 -10.03
N ILE A 17 -2.16 -0.90 -8.80
CA ILE A 17 -3.58 -1.18 -8.54
C ILE A 17 -4.42 0.10 -8.51
N GLY A 18 -4.01 1.11 -7.73
CA GLY A 18 -4.81 2.32 -7.48
C GLY A 18 -4.21 3.61 -8.04
N GLY A 19 -3.18 3.51 -8.88
CA GLY A 19 -2.50 4.64 -9.49
C GLY A 19 -1.76 5.52 -8.47
N THR A 20 -1.50 6.78 -8.84
CA THR A 20 -0.70 7.71 -8.03
C THR A 20 -1.28 7.95 -6.62
N ARG A 21 -2.61 7.87 -6.46
CA ARG A 21 -3.29 8.06 -5.16
C ARG A 21 -2.94 6.95 -4.17
N ALA A 22 -2.79 5.72 -4.65
CA ALA A 22 -2.44 4.57 -3.83
C ALA A 22 -1.03 4.69 -3.23
N LYS A 23 -0.11 5.43 -3.85
CA LYS A 23 1.22 5.70 -3.25
C LYS A 23 1.13 6.47 -1.94
N PHE A 24 0.29 7.51 -1.90
CA PHE A 24 0.07 8.28 -0.67
C PHE A 24 -0.62 7.44 0.41
N GLU A 25 -1.49 6.55 0.00
CA GLU A 25 -2.17 5.63 0.90
C GLU A 25 -1.22 4.55 1.44
N PHE A 26 -0.31 4.04 0.61
CA PHE A 26 0.75 3.13 1.04
C PHE A 26 1.62 3.77 2.12
N VAL A 27 2.12 4.98 1.89
CA VAL A 27 2.91 5.72 2.90
C VAL A 27 2.11 5.91 4.21
N ARG A 28 0.79 6.11 4.13
CA ARG A 28 -0.07 6.20 5.33
C ARG A 28 -0.14 4.87 6.09
N PHE A 29 -0.23 3.75 5.39
CA PHE A 29 -0.28 2.42 5.98
C PHE A 29 1.08 1.99 6.53
N ASP A 30 2.16 2.27 5.82
CA ASP A 30 3.52 1.97 6.25
C ASP A 30 3.91 2.78 7.51
N MET A 31 3.63 4.09 7.57
CA MET A 31 3.93 4.87 8.79
C MET A 31 3.15 4.39 10.02
N LYS A 32 1.94 3.87 9.85
CA LYS A 32 1.08 3.44 10.96
C LYS A 32 1.29 1.97 11.34
N LYS A 33 1.70 1.14 10.38
CA LYS A 33 1.69 -0.33 10.37
C LYS A 33 0.53 -0.90 11.19
N PRO A 34 -0.75 -0.72 10.83
CA PRO A 34 -1.86 -1.23 11.65
C PRO A 34 -1.98 -2.77 11.62
N GLY A 35 -2.48 -3.35 12.72
CA GLY A 35 -2.93 -4.75 12.76
C GLY A 35 -1.86 -5.77 12.40
N VAL A 36 -2.13 -6.60 11.38
CA VAL A 36 -1.24 -7.69 10.93
C VAL A 36 0.10 -7.17 10.42
N LEU A 37 0.18 -5.94 9.92
CA LEU A 37 1.41 -5.34 9.38
C LEU A 37 2.52 -5.22 10.44
N LYS A 38 2.18 -5.10 11.75
CA LYS A 38 3.21 -5.11 12.82
C LYS A 38 3.82 -6.48 13.09
N LYS A 39 3.21 -7.55 12.57
CA LYS A 39 3.60 -8.94 12.85
C LYS A 39 4.36 -9.59 11.69
N LEU A 40 4.45 -8.89 10.56
CA LEU A 40 5.08 -9.38 9.34
C LEU A 40 6.55 -8.96 9.30
N GLU A 41 7.36 -9.69 8.52
CA GLU A 41 8.74 -9.32 8.23
C GLU A 41 8.79 -8.17 7.21
N ALA A 42 9.89 -7.41 7.22
CA ALA A 42 10.07 -6.14 6.50
C ALA A 42 9.79 -6.16 4.98
N PHE A 43 9.84 -7.32 4.33
CA PHE A 43 9.48 -7.41 2.92
C PHE A 43 8.00 -7.72 2.71
N ALA A 44 7.42 -8.49 3.63
CA ALA A 44 6.03 -8.93 3.55
C ALA A 44 5.06 -7.86 4.05
N ASP A 45 5.44 -7.03 5.04
CA ASP A 45 4.62 -5.91 5.49
C ASP A 45 4.47 -4.85 4.40
N ASP A 46 5.51 -4.50 3.67
CA ASP A 46 5.44 -3.51 2.59
C ASP A 46 4.70 -4.04 1.37
N ALA A 47 4.90 -5.31 0.99
CA ALA A 47 4.16 -5.92 -0.12
C ALA A 47 2.65 -6.03 0.19
N ILE A 48 2.29 -6.46 1.40
CA ILE A 48 0.89 -6.56 1.84
C ILE A 48 0.28 -5.17 2.08
N GLY A 49 1.07 -4.24 2.63
CA GLY A 49 0.69 -2.83 2.80
C GLY A 49 0.39 -2.18 1.45
N GLY A 50 1.21 -2.46 0.44
CA GLY A 50 1.01 -2.01 -0.94
C GLY A 50 -0.28 -2.54 -1.55
N LEU A 51 -0.57 -3.83 -1.36
CA LEU A 51 -1.81 -4.45 -1.81
C LEU A 51 -3.05 -3.81 -1.16
N ILE A 52 -3.01 -3.61 0.17
CA ILE A 52 -4.12 -2.99 0.92
C ILE A 52 -4.34 -1.57 0.44
N ALA A 53 -3.27 -0.78 0.31
CA ALA A 53 -3.32 0.60 -0.16
C ALA A 53 -3.86 0.71 -1.59
N GLY A 54 -3.43 -0.18 -2.47
CA GLY A 54 -3.94 -0.27 -3.84
C GLY A 54 -5.43 -0.56 -3.87
N ALA A 55 -5.87 -1.59 -3.15
CA ALA A 55 -7.27 -2.00 -3.10
C ALA A 55 -8.19 -0.94 -2.47
N SER A 56 -7.76 -0.31 -1.37
CA SER A 56 -8.54 0.76 -0.73
C SER A 56 -8.64 1.99 -1.63
N SER A 57 -7.54 2.38 -2.29
CA SER A 57 -7.53 3.54 -3.18
C SER A 57 -8.44 3.35 -4.39
N LEU A 58 -8.44 2.14 -4.96
CA LEU A 58 -9.35 1.75 -6.03
C LEU A 58 -10.82 1.76 -5.56
N MET A 59 -11.10 1.16 -4.40
CA MET A 59 -12.44 1.11 -3.82
C MET A 59 -13.02 2.51 -3.58
N TYR A 60 -12.24 3.44 -3.02
CA TYR A 60 -12.67 4.82 -2.83
C TYR A 60 -12.89 5.52 -4.17
N SER A 61 -12.00 5.34 -5.15
CA SER A 61 -12.14 5.96 -6.47
C SER A 61 -13.44 5.49 -7.14
N GLU A 62 -13.70 4.19 -7.18
CA GLU A 62 -14.93 3.65 -7.75
C GLU A 62 -16.20 4.08 -7.00
N ALA A 63 -16.15 4.13 -5.66
CA ALA A 63 -17.29 4.56 -4.87
C ALA A 63 -17.63 6.03 -5.09
N THR A 64 -16.62 6.87 -5.33
CA THR A 64 -16.82 8.31 -5.58
C THR A 64 -17.25 8.59 -7.02
N ASP A 65 -16.76 7.81 -7.99
CA ASP A 65 -17.12 7.94 -9.41
C ASP A 65 -18.55 7.45 -9.72
N LYS A 66 -19.16 6.65 -8.83
CA LYS A 66 -20.53 6.11 -8.97
C LYS A 66 -21.62 6.98 -8.32
N ILE A 67 -21.28 8.18 -7.82
CA ILE A 67 -22.20 9.17 -7.24
C ILE A 67 -22.42 10.30 -8.24
#